data_AF-A0A3S1PNQ3-F1
#
_entry.id   AF-A0A3S1PNQ3-F1
#
_cell.length_a   1.000
_cell.length_b   1.000
_cell.length_c   1.000
_cell.angle_alpha   90.00
_cell.angle_beta   90.00
_cell.angle_gamma   90.00
#
_symmetry.space_group_name_H-M   'P 1'
#
loop_
_entity.id
_entity.type
_entity.pdbx_description
1 polymer ?
#
loop_
_entity_poly.entity_id
_entity_poly.type
_entity_poly.pdbx_seq_one_letter_code
_entity_poly.pdbx_strand_id
1 'polypeptide(L)'
;MLVGFACVVAGALSFITFMKWREVKALSRWLPTPGKIISSRVEAREVRNSGVGSDSTDTTEMRNFPAIIFEYKVGNKKFQSSRYSVKENLGNFEVTETLAQFPRGAEVTVFYNPADPSKAVIERTLPDGAFKFMVQLSAGLVIGAVVLVFSVGGVLEAIGPHLPKPQNLGAAALLLFMGLFILSMGFAQKALAEQAAKWPIVAGRIDTSGLQALRNHSGYGRWRTVFKSRIVYSYGVAGQRYSADRVTFGATVTASLPGLVGGQARQYVEGSKVDVHYDPVNPGSAVLECRVRGLGLLWICSAGFLGGAAFLVGLV
;
A
#
# COMPACT_ATOMS: atom_id res chain seq x y z
N MET A 1 4.35 -11.16 -24.65
CA MET A 1 4.22 -9.96 -23.79
C MET A 1 4.38 -10.26 -22.29
N LEU A 2 3.72 -11.28 -21.75
CA LEU A 2 3.82 -11.68 -20.32
C LEU A 2 5.26 -12.00 -19.84
N VAL A 3 6.04 -12.71 -20.66
CA VAL A 3 7.45 -13.06 -20.36
C VAL A 3 8.35 -11.82 -20.28
N GLY A 4 8.18 -10.88 -21.21
CA GLY A 4 8.93 -9.62 -21.22
C GLY A 4 8.62 -8.77 -19.99
N PHE A 5 7.35 -8.71 -19.57
CA PHE A 5 6.94 -8.00 -18.36
C PHE A 5 7.55 -8.64 -17.09
N ALA A 6 7.55 -9.97 -16.99
CA ALA A 6 8.14 -10.67 -15.85
C ALA A 6 9.64 -10.42 -15.72
N CYS A 7 10.39 -10.43 -16.84
CA CYS A 7 11.82 -10.11 -16.85
C CYS A 7 12.10 -8.66 -16.43
N VAL A 8 11.27 -7.70 -16.87
CA VAL A 8 11.40 -6.29 -16.47
C VAL A 8 11.15 -6.11 -14.97
N VAL A 9 10.12 -6.75 -14.42
CA VAL A 9 9.83 -6.72 -12.98
C VAL A 9 10.97 -7.33 -12.16
N ALA A 10 11.50 -8.48 -12.58
CA ALA A 10 12.63 -9.12 -11.92
C ALA A 10 13.91 -8.26 -11.95
N GLY A 11 14.20 -7.62 -13.09
CA GLY A 11 15.31 -6.69 -13.25
C GLY A 11 15.18 -5.48 -12.33
N ALA A 12 13.98 -4.88 -12.26
CA ALA A 12 13.71 -3.75 -11.38
C ALA A 12 13.88 -4.11 -9.89
N LEU A 13 13.37 -5.26 -9.44
CA LEU A 13 13.53 -5.72 -8.06
C LEU A 13 14.99 -6.00 -7.70
N SER A 14 15.76 -6.58 -8.62
CA SER A 14 17.19 -6.82 -8.44
C SER A 14 17.96 -5.50 -8.32
N PHE A 15 17.63 -4.51 -9.14
CA PHE A 15 18.22 -3.17 -9.08
C PHE A 15 17.89 -2.45 -7.77
N ILE A 16 16.62 -2.51 -7.30
CA ILE A 16 16.21 -1.96 -6.00
C ILE A 16 17.00 -2.62 -4.86
N THR A 17 17.13 -3.95 -4.88
CA THR A 17 17.89 -4.70 -3.88
C THR A 17 19.36 -4.28 -3.85
N PHE A 18 19.97 -4.10 -5.02
CA PHE A 18 21.35 -3.63 -5.14
C PHE A 18 21.54 -2.19 -4.62
N MET A 19 20.62 -1.29 -4.94
CA MET A 19 20.63 0.09 -4.43
C MET A 19 20.52 0.12 -2.90
N LYS A 20 19.64 -0.69 -2.32
CA LYS A 20 19.51 -0.82 -0.85
C LYS A 20 20.76 -1.41 -0.20
N TRP A 21 21.38 -2.41 -0.83
CA TRP A 21 22.64 -2.96 -0.35
C TRP A 21 23.76 -1.90 -0.29
N ARG A 22 23.83 -1.02 -1.30
CA ARG A 22 24.77 0.12 -1.29
C ARG A 22 24.51 1.09 -0.13
N GLU A 23 23.24 1.40 0.14
CA GLU A 23 22.86 2.28 1.25
C GLU A 23 23.27 1.65 2.60
N VAL A 24 22.96 0.37 2.82
CA VAL A 24 23.34 -0.37 4.04
C VAL A 24 24.85 -0.40 4.24
N LYS A 25 25.63 -0.64 3.18
CA LYS A 25 27.10 -0.66 3.26
C LYS A 25 27.68 0.72 3.62
N ALA A 26 27.05 1.80 3.19
CA ALA A 26 27.45 3.16 3.58
C ALA A 26 27.19 3.41 5.07
N LEU A 27 26.11 2.86 5.61
CA LEU A 27 25.74 2.97 7.03
C LEU A 27 26.61 2.14 7.97
N SER A 28 27.25 1.07 7.49
CA SER A 28 28.20 0.28 8.29
C SER A 28 29.40 1.09 8.80
N ARG A 29 29.68 2.25 8.18
CA ARG A 29 30.78 3.16 8.56
C ARG A 29 30.36 4.23 9.57
N TRP A 30 29.09 4.26 9.99
CA TRP A 30 28.58 5.27 10.92
C TRP A 30 28.97 4.92 12.35
N LEU A 31 29.39 5.93 13.11
CA LEU A 31 29.95 5.77 14.45
C LEU A 31 28.85 5.85 15.52
N PRO A 32 28.92 5.03 16.58
CA PRO A 32 27.96 5.08 17.68
C PRO A 32 28.23 6.27 18.61
N THR A 33 27.16 6.87 19.14
CA THR A 33 27.18 7.84 20.24
C THR A 33 25.92 7.68 21.09
N PRO A 34 25.96 7.91 22.41
CA PRO A 34 24.75 7.92 23.22
C PRO A 34 23.83 9.08 22.81
N GLY A 35 22.54 8.80 22.72
CA GLY A 35 21.49 9.78 22.47
C GLY A 35 20.26 9.51 23.33
N LYS A 36 19.31 10.45 23.28
CA LYS A 36 18.08 10.40 24.06
C LYS A 36 16.88 10.72 23.18
N ILE A 37 15.82 9.94 23.30
CA ILE A 37 14.57 10.20 22.59
C ILE A 37 13.85 11.37 23.29
N ILE A 38 13.63 12.45 22.56
CA ILE A 38 12.97 13.66 23.07
C ILE A 38 11.47 13.69 22.74
N SER A 39 11.05 13.03 21.65
CA SER A 39 9.66 12.88 21.22
C SER A 39 9.44 11.51 20.59
N SER A 40 8.33 10.86 20.95
CA SER A 40 7.85 9.61 20.34
C SER A 40 6.33 9.68 20.25
N ARG A 41 5.79 9.84 19.04
CA ARG A 41 4.34 10.00 18.80
C ARG A 41 3.95 9.52 17.42
N VAL A 42 2.66 9.27 17.22
CA VAL A 42 2.09 9.08 15.88
C VAL A 42 1.99 10.41 15.15
N GLU A 43 2.40 10.45 13.89
CA GLU A 43 2.23 11.60 13.01
C GLU A 43 1.51 11.16 11.74
N ALA A 44 0.30 11.70 11.53
CA ALA A 44 -0.44 11.53 10.30
C ALA A 44 0.12 12.48 9.22
N ARG A 45 0.46 11.93 8.06
CA ARG A 45 0.95 12.68 6.91
C ARG A 45 0.17 12.31 5.67
N GLU A 46 -0.07 13.31 4.83
CA GLU A 46 -0.67 13.12 3.52
C GLU A 46 0.43 12.72 2.52
N VAL A 47 0.28 11.55 1.90
CA VAL A 47 1.26 10.99 0.96
C VAL A 47 0.66 10.92 -0.43
N ARG A 48 1.37 11.49 -1.41
CA ARG A 48 0.99 11.42 -2.83
C ARG A 48 1.40 10.08 -3.41
N ASN A 49 0.42 9.34 -3.90
CA ASN A 49 0.62 8.13 -4.67
C ASN A 49 0.44 8.47 -6.15
N SER A 50 1.54 8.51 -6.89
CA SER A 50 1.53 8.64 -8.35
C SER A 50 1.47 7.23 -8.93
N GLY A 51 0.33 6.89 -9.55
CA GLY A 51 0.16 5.58 -10.20
C GLY A 51 1.17 5.38 -11.34
N VAL A 52 1.56 4.14 -11.59
CA VAL A 52 2.41 3.79 -12.73
C VAL A 52 1.49 3.44 -13.91
N GLY A 53 1.46 4.31 -14.94
CA GLY A 53 0.66 4.09 -16.15
C GLY A 53 0.18 5.39 -16.82
N SER A 54 -0.29 5.28 -18.07
CA SER A 54 -0.76 6.40 -18.89
C SER A 54 -2.08 7.03 -18.44
N ASP A 55 -2.81 6.38 -17.52
CA ASP A 55 -4.05 6.86 -16.89
C ASP A 55 -3.86 7.15 -15.39
N SER A 56 -2.64 7.53 -15.00
CA SER A 56 -2.30 7.76 -13.60
C SER A 56 -3.01 9.00 -13.07
N THR A 57 -3.88 8.76 -12.09
CA THR A 57 -4.51 9.82 -11.31
C THR A 57 -3.69 10.00 -10.03
N ASP A 58 -3.12 11.19 -9.82
CA ASP A 58 -2.46 11.52 -8.57
C ASP A 58 -3.46 11.48 -7.43
N THR A 59 -3.34 10.48 -6.57
CA THR A 59 -4.20 10.34 -5.40
C THR A 59 -3.39 10.64 -4.15
N THR A 60 -3.98 11.36 -3.20
CA THR A 60 -3.40 11.48 -1.86
C THR A 60 -4.10 10.57 -0.88
N GLU A 61 -3.32 9.98 0.00
CA GLU A 61 -3.76 9.07 1.06
C GLU A 61 -3.20 9.54 2.41
N MET A 62 -4.01 9.45 3.47
CA MET A 62 -3.55 9.67 4.83
C MET A 62 -2.82 8.43 5.37
N ARG A 63 -1.57 8.61 5.80
CA ARG A 63 -0.77 7.55 6.41
C ARG A 63 -0.21 7.98 7.77
N ASN A 64 -0.25 7.07 8.73
CA ASN A 64 0.27 7.27 10.07
C ASN A 64 1.70 6.77 10.17
N PHE A 65 2.60 7.60 10.65
CA PHE A 65 4.03 7.31 10.77
C PHE A 65 4.47 7.37 12.23
N PRO A 66 5.39 6.52 12.68
CA PRO A 66 6.09 6.72 13.95
C PRO A 66 7.04 7.92 13.82
N ALA A 67 6.70 9.02 14.49
CA ALA A 67 7.53 10.23 14.55
C ALA A 67 8.37 10.22 15.83
N ILE A 68 9.60 9.72 15.67
CA ILE A 68 10.61 9.65 16.73
C ILE A 68 11.64 10.75 16.47
N ILE A 69 11.84 11.62 17.46
CA ILE A 69 12.89 12.64 17.45
C ILE A 69 13.84 12.32 18.59
N PHE A 70 15.13 12.28 18.29
CA PHE A 70 16.18 12.02 19.25
C PHE A 70 17.28 13.07 19.18
N GLU A 71 17.88 13.36 20.34
CA GLU A 71 19.02 14.26 20.51
C GLU A 71 20.28 13.44 20.80
N TYR A 72 21.40 13.84 20.23
CA TYR A 72 22.72 13.23 20.48
C TYR A 72 23.82 14.30 20.45
N LYS A 73 24.98 13.94 20.99
CA LYS A 73 26.16 14.81 21.00
C LYS A 73 27.29 14.20 20.18
N VAL A 74 27.96 15.04 19.40
CA VAL A 74 29.21 14.71 18.71
C VAL A 74 30.21 15.82 19.04
N GLY A 75 31.23 15.48 19.84
CA GLY A 75 32.09 16.48 20.47
C GLY A 75 31.28 17.43 21.35
N ASN A 76 31.47 18.74 21.16
CA ASN A 76 30.76 19.79 21.92
C ASN A 76 29.44 20.27 21.28
N LYS A 77 29.01 19.66 20.18
CA LYS A 77 27.79 20.07 19.46
C LYS A 77 26.67 19.06 19.67
N LYS A 78 25.47 19.59 19.94
CA LYS A 78 24.22 18.82 19.99
C LYS A 78 23.59 18.78 18.60
N PHE A 79 23.06 17.61 18.24
CA PHE A 79 22.34 17.39 17.00
C PHE A 79 21.00 16.72 17.30
N GLN A 80 20.03 16.93 16.42
CA GLN A 80 18.73 16.27 16.47
C GLN A 80 18.45 15.63 15.11
N SER A 81 17.85 14.45 15.14
CA SER A 81 17.42 13.74 13.94
C SER A 81 16.05 13.10 14.18
N SER A 82 15.31 12.91 13.09
CA SER A 82 14.01 12.25 13.06
C SER A 82 14.03 10.94 12.28
N ARG A 83 15.18 10.54 11.74
CA ARG A 83 15.34 9.30 10.97
C ARG A 83 15.73 8.18 11.92
N TYR A 84 14.79 7.31 12.29
CA TYR A 84 15.06 6.25 13.27
C TYR A 84 15.62 4.96 12.66
N SER A 85 15.29 4.63 11.40
CA SER A 85 15.73 3.39 10.73
C SER A 85 16.10 3.58 9.26
N VAL A 86 16.83 2.60 8.71
CA VAL A 86 17.16 2.46 7.28
C VAL A 86 15.94 1.97 6.47
N LYS A 87 14.99 1.32 7.15
CA LYS A 87 13.76 0.82 6.55
C LYS A 87 13.01 1.97 5.86
N GLU A 88 12.45 1.71 4.69
CA GLU A 88 11.45 2.62 4.12
C GLU A 88 10.24 2.61 5.04
N ASN A 89 9.88 3.79 5.52
CA ASN A 89 8.69 3.93 6.33
C ASN A 89 7.50 4.00 5.38
N LEU A 90 6.80 2.88 5.23
CA LEU A 90 5.66 2.75 4.33
C LEU A 90 4.39 3.43 4.89
N GLY A 91 4.38 3.75 6.18
CA GLY A 91 3.22 4.26 6.93
C GLY A 91 2.20 3.17 7.24
N ASN A 92 1.36 3.38 8.26
CA ASN A 92 0.32 2.45 8.71
C ASN A 92 0.82 1.02 9.00
N PHE A 93 2.11 0.82 9.31
CA PHE A 93 2.68 -0.49 9.60
C PHE A 93 3.56 -0.40 10.85
N GLU A 94 3.35 -1.32 11.80
CA GLU A 94 4.10 -1.43 13.07
C GLU A 94 4.29 -0.10 13.84
N VAL A 95 3.38 0.86 13.65
CA VAL A 95 3.52 2.22 14.21
C VAL A 95 3.55 2.16 15.74
N THR A 96 2.59 1.47 16.35
CA THR A 96 2.47 1.33 17.80
C THR A 96 3.66 0.57 18.40
N GLU A 97 4.08 -0.51 17.75
CA GLU A 97 5.21 -1.34 18.19
C GLU A 97 6.52 -0.55 18.17
N THR A 98 6.78 0.19 17.09
CA THR A 98 7.95 1.06 16.96
C THR A 98 7.98 2.12 18.07
N LEU A 99 6.82 2.74 18.37
CA LEU A 99 6.74 3.76 19.44
C LEU A 99 6.93 3.15 20.85
N ALA A 100 6.49 1.91 21.06
CA ALA A 100 6.70 1.18 22.31
C ALA A 100 8.17 0.78 22.51
N GLN A 101 8.88 0.44 21.43
CA GLN A 101 10.33 0.17 21.46
C GLN A 101 11.14 1.43 21.76
N PHE A 102 10.65 2.60 21.34
CA PHE A 102 11.34 3.88 21.47
C PHE A 102 10.51 4.92 22.24
N PRO A 103 10.27 4.73 23.56
CA PRO A 103 9.47 5.66 24.33
C PRO A 103 10.21 6.98 24.59
N ARG A 104 9.45 8.06 24.84
CA ARG A 104 10.03 9.36 25.19
C ARG A 104 10.90 9.26 26.43
N GLY A 105 12.11 9.76 26.34
CA GLY A 105 13.09 9.77 27.44
C GLY A 105 14.03 8.56 27.45
N ALA A 106 13.79 7.53 26.63
CA ALA A 106 14.69 6.39 26.53
C ALA A 106 16.07 6.81 25.99
N GLU A 107 17.10 6.20 26.55
CA GLU A 107 18.48 6.31 26.07
C GLU A 107 18.69 5.29 24.96
N VAL A 108 19.29 5.74 23.86
CA VAL A 108 19.48 4.94 22.65
C VAL A 108 20.88 5.16 22.10
N THR A 109 21.41 4.13 21.44
CA THR A 109 22.64 4.27 20.66
C THR A 109 22.30 4.88 19.30
N VAL A 110 22.86 6.06 19.04
CA VAL A 110 22.70 6.78 17.78
C VAL A 110 23.93 6.53 16.92
N PHE A 111 23.72 6.07 15.68
CA PHE A 111 24.77 5.96 14.68
C PHE A 111 24.74 7.20 13.80
N TYR A 112 25.82 7.99 13.80
CA TYR A 112 25.92 9.21 13.00
C TYR A 112 26.95 9.06 11.87
N ASN A 113 26.75 9.81 10.79
CA ASN A 113 27.71 9.88 9.70
C ASN A 113 28.91 10.75 10.12
N PRO A 114 30.15 10.23 10.20
CA PRO A 114 31.31 11.02 10.60
C PRO A 114 31.65 12.16 9.61
N ALA A 115 31.28 12.03 8.34
CA ALA A 115 31.46 13.08 7.34
C ALA A 115 30.37 14.17 7.41
N ASP A 116 29.22 13.86 8.00
CA ASP A 116 28.08 14.78 8.14
C ASP A 116 27.26 14.44 9.39
N PRO A 117 27.66 14.95 10.58
CA PRO A 117 27.05 14.58 11.85
C PRO A 117 25.57 14.94 11.99
N SER A 118 25.00 15.72 11.07
CA SER A 118 23.55 16.01 11.03
C SER A 118 22.71 14.80 10.62
N LYS A 119 23.33 13.80 9.98
CA LYS A 119 22.68 12.56 9.57
C LYS A 119 22.98 11.48 10.58
N ALA A 120 21.94 10.99 11.24
CA ALA A 120 22.04 9.88 12.18
C ALA A 120 20.77 9.01 12.19
N VAL A 121 20.95 7.75 12.58
CA VAL A 121 19.91 6.72 12.76
C VAL A 121 20.08 5.98 14.07
N ILE A 122 18.99 5.46 14.64
CA ILE A 122 19.03 4.62 15.85
C ILE A 122 19.24 3.15 15.45
N GLU A 123 18.58 2.70 14.39
CA GLU A 123 18.72 1.37 13.84
C GLU A 123 19.55 1.39 12.54
N ARG A 124 20.72 0.75 12.57
CA ARG A 124 21.61 0.61 11.41
C ARG A 124 21.45 -0.70 10.64
N THR A 125 20.78 -1.70 11.23
CA THR A 125 20.64 -3.05 10.69
C THR A 125 19.21 -3.29 10.21
N LEU A 126 19.07 -3.82 8.99
CA LEU A 126 17.86 -4.55 8.62
C LEU A 126 17.70 -5.74 9.59
N PRO A 127 16.48 -6.17 9.94
CA PRO A 127 16.27 -7.35 10.76
C PRO A 127 17.10 -8.52 10.23
N ASP A 128 17.74 -9.30 11.11
CA ASP A 128 18.53 -10.45 10.68
C ASP A 128 17.66 -11.36 9.81
N GLY A 129 18.07 -11.53 8.55
CA GLY A 129 17.33 -12.32 7.56
C GLY A 129 16.46 -11.53 6.58
N ALA A 130 16.19 -10.24 6.76
CA ALA A 130 15.39 -9.45 5.81
C ALA A 130 16.06 -9.35 4.43
N PHE A 131 17.38 -9.18 4.39
CA PHE A 131 18.15 -9.20 3.13
C PHE A 131 18.12 -10.60 2.48
N LYS A 132 18.29 -11.66 3.28
CA LYS A 132 18.19 -13.06 2.81
C LYS A 132 16.81 -13.35 2.24
N PHE A 133 15.76 -12.89 2.92
CA PHE A 133 14.37 -12.98 2.47
C PHE A 133 14.14 -12.20 1.17
N MET A 134 14.62 -10.96 1.04
CA MET A 134 14.51 -10.20 -0.20
C MET A 134 15.21 -10.88 -1.38
N VAL A 135 16.40 -11.44 -1.16
CA VAL A 135 17.14 -12.21 -2.18
C VAL A 135 16.43 -13.51 -2.53
N GLN A 136 15.89 -14.23 -1.54
CA GLN A 136 15.12 -15.46 -1.79
C GLN A 136 13.81 -15.17 -2.52
N LEU A 137 13.12 -14.08 -2.18
CA LEU A 137 11.89 -13.65 -2.83
C LEU A 137 12.15 -13.25 -4.29
N SER A 138 13.22 -12.49 -4.55
CA SER A 138 13.58 -12.10 -5.92
C SER A 138 13.99 -13.31 -6.77
N ALA A 139 14.84 -14.20 -6.24
CA ALA A 139 15.23 -15.43 -6.91
C ALA A 139 14.02 -16.35 -7.16
N GLY A 140 13.16 -16.50 -6.15
CA GLY A 140 11.93 -17.29 -6.25
C GLY A 140 10.94 -16.74 -7.29
N LEU A 141 10.80 -15.42 -7.39
CA LEU A 141 9.94 -14.79 -8.40
C LEU A 141 10.51 -14.95 -9.82
N VAL A 142 11.84 -14.91 -9.99
CA VAL A 142 12.50 -15.22 -11.26
C VAL A 142 12.25 -16.67 -11.66
N ILE A 143 12.51 -17.62 -10.74
CA ILE A 143 12.30 -19.05 -10.98
C ILE A 143 10.82 -19.33 -11.27
N GLY A 144 9.92 -18.75 -10.48
CA GLY A 144 8.47 -18.88 -10.65
C GLY A 144 7.99 -18.31 -11.98
N ALA A 145 8.53 -17.18 -12.42
CA ALA A 145 8.24 -16.63 -13.74
C ALA A 145 8.71 -17.59 -14.85
N VAL A 146 9.94 -18.11 -14.75
CA VAL A 146 10.48 -19.09 -15.72
C VAL A 146 9.63 -20.35 -15.78
N VAL A 147 9.32 -20.96 -14.62
CA VAL A 147 8.44 -22.13 -14.53
C VAL A 147 7.07 -21.82 -15.13
N LEU A 148 6.48 -20.66 -14.82
CA LEU A 148 5.21 -20.24 -15.38
C LEU A 148 5.27 -20.11 -16.91
N VAL A 149 6.36 -19.58 -17.49
CA VAL A 149 6.53 -19.54 -18.95
C VAL A 149 6.49 -20.94 -19.56
N PHE A 150 7.26 -21.87 -18.99
CA PHE A 150 7.35 -23.23 -19.49
C PHE A 150 6.07 -24.04 -19.25
N SER A 151 5.44 -23.90 -18.08
CA SER A 151 4.20 -24.58 -17.73
C SER A 151 3.00 -24.05 -18.51
N VAL A 152 2.86 -22.73 -18.69
CA VAL A 152 1.78 -22.15 -19.48
C VAL A 152 1.92 -22.55 -20.95
N GLY A 153 3.14 -22.58 -21.49
CA GLY A 153 3.40 -23.09 -22.85
C GLY A 153 2.97 -24.55 -23.00
N GLY A 154 3.47 -25.43 -22.12
CA GLY A 154 3.16 -26.88 -22.19
C GLY A 154 1.70 -27.22 -21.93
N VAL A 155 1.03 -26.51 -21.01
CA VAL A 155 -0.40 -26.72 -20.71
C VAL A 155 -1.28 -26.25 -21.88
N LEU A 156 -0.95 -25.13 -22.52
CA LEU A 156 -1.69 -24.67 -23.70
C LEU A 156 -1.54 -25.63 -24.89
N GLU A 157 -0.35 -26.21 -25.08
CA GLU A 157 -0.11 -27.22 -26.12
C GLU A 157 -0.85 -28.54 -25.84
N ALA A 158 -0.92 -28.99 -24.59
CA ALA A 158 -1.61 -30.23 -24.21
C ALA A 158 -3.15 -30.13 -24.30
N ILE A 159 -3.72 -28.94 -24.03
CA ILE A 159 -5.17 -28.70 -24.05
C ILE A 159 -5.65 -28.38 -25.48
N GLY A 160 -4.78 -27.85 -26.34
CA GLY A 160 -5.02 -27.57 -27.76
C GLY A 160 -5.89 -28.59 -28.50
N PRO A 161 -5.52 -29.87 -28.54
CA PRO A 161 -6.21 -30.90 -29.30
C PRO A 161 -7.61 -31.25 -28.80
N HIS A 162 -7.94 -30.90 -27.55
CA HIS A 162 -9.20 -31.30 -26.90
C HIS A 162 -10.30 -30.24 -27.06
N LEU A 163 -9.99 -29.07 -27.65
CA LEU A 163 -10.92 -27.95 -27.74
C LEU A 163 -11.45 -27.71 -29.16
N PRO A 164 -12.73 -27.34 -29.33
CA PRO A 164 -13.35 -27.09 -30.63
C PRO A 164 -12.68 -25.99 -31.47
N LYS A 165 -12.12 -24.96 -30.82
CA LYS A 165 -11.50 -23.80 -31.47
C LYS A 165 -10.12 -23.49 -30.88
N PRO A 166 -9.07 -24.24 -31.24
CA PRO A 166 -7.73 -24.09 -30.63
C PRO A 166 -7.07 -22.75 -30.96
N GLN A 167 -7.47 -22.06 -32.03
CA GLN A 167 -6.93 -20.76 -32.43
C GLN A 167 -7.16 -19.63 -31.40
N ASN A 168 -8.16 -19.76 -30.51
CA ASN A 168 -8.50 -18.73 -29.52
C ASN A 168 -7.99 -19.05 -28.09
N LEU A 169 -7.22 -20.14 -27.92
CA LEU A 169 -6.81 -20.67 -26.61
C LEU A 169 -6.08 -19.65 -25.73
N GLY A 170 -5.14 -18.91 -26.32
CA GLY A 170 -4.40 -17.89 -25.58
C GLY A 170 -5.30 -16.76 -25.06
N ALA A 171 -6.25 -16.32 -25.89
CA ALA A 171 -7.21 -15.28 -25.50
C ALA A 171 -8.20 -15.78 -24.44
N ALA A 172 -8.70 -17.01 -24.58
CA ALA A 172 -9.60 -17.61 -23.60
C ALA A 172 -8.94 -17.85 -22.25
N ALA A 173 -7.68 -18.30 -22.23
CA ALA A 173 -6.91 -18.48 -21.00
C ALA A 173 -6.70 -17.16 -20.24
N LEU A 174 -6.42 -16.06 -20.98
CA LEU A 174 -6.31 -14.72 -20.39
C LEU A 174 -7.62 -14.24 -19.78
N LEU A 175 -8.75 -14.41 -20.48
CA LEU A 175 -10.07 -14.03 -19.95
C LEU A 175 -10.46 -14.86 -18.73
N LEU A 176 -10.16 -16.16 -18.74
CA LEU A 176 -10.41 -17.05 -17.61
C LEU A 176 -9.58 -16.64 -16.39
N PHE A 177 -8.28 -16.38 -16.56
CA PHE A 177 -7.41 -15.90 -15.49
C PHE A 177 -7.92 -14.57 -14.92
N MET A 178 -8.29 -13.62 -15.77
CA MET A 178 -8.81 -12.32 -15.34
C MET A 178 -10.16 -12.46 -14.61
N GLY A 179 -11.04 -13.35 -15.08
CA GLY A 179 -12.30 -13.67 -14.43
C GLY A 179 -12.11 -14.27 -13.02
N LEU A 180 -11.20 -15.23 -12.87
CA LEU A 180 -10.85 -15.83 -11.58
C LEU A 180 -10.15 -14.84 -10.63
N PHE A 181 -9.29 -13.97 -11.15
CA PHE A 181 -8.63 -12.95 -10.35
C PHE A 181 -9.63 -11.93 -9.78
N ILE A 182 -10.58 -11.46 -10.59
CA ILE A 182 -11.63 -10.54 -10.14
C ILE A 182 -12.54 -11.24 -9.10
N LEU A 183 -12.84 -12.53 -9.31
CA LEU A 183 -13.63 -13.33 -8.39
C LEU A 183 -12.94 -13.46 -7.02
N SER A 184 -11.65 -13.84 -7.00
CA SER A 184 -10.87 -14.00 -5.77
C SER A 184 -10.73 -12.69 -5.02
N MET A 185 -10.54 -11.57 -5.74
CA MET A 185 -10.51 -10.24 -5.15
C MET A 185 -11.86 -9.86 -4.52
N GLY A 186 -12.98 -10.22 -5.13
CA GLY A 186 -14.32 -10.05 -4.56
C GLY A 186 -14.50 -10.81 -3.23
N PHE A 187 -14.05 -12.07 -3.18
CA PHE A 187 -14.04 -12.86 -1.95
C PHE A 187 -13.13 -12.28 -0.87
N ALA A 188 -11.91 -11.83 -1.23
CA ALA A 188 -10.98 -11.21 -0.29
C ALA A 188 -11.57 -9.93 0.33
N GLN A 189 -12.20 -9.07 -0.48
CA GLN A 189 -12.87 -7.85 -0.01
C GLN A 189 -14.04 -8.17 0.93
N LYS A 190 -14.83 -9.21 0.61
CA LYS A 190 -15.90 -9.69 1.48
C LYS A 190 -15.36 -10.18 2.83
N ALA A 191 -14.32 -11.01 2.82
CA ALA A 191 -13.70 -11.53 4.03
C ALA A 191 -13.13 -10.40 4.91
N LEU A 192 -12.48 -9.41 4.31
CA LEU A 192 -11.97 -8.23 5.03
C LEU A 192 -13.09 -7.42 5.67
N ALA A 193 -14.22 -7.22 4.98
CA ALA A 193 -15.36 -6.50 5.54
C ALA A 193 -16.04 -7.26 6.68
N GLU A 194 -16.13 -8.59 6.60
CA GLU A 194 -16.64 -9.43 7.69
C GLU A 194 -15.73 -9.40 8.92
N GLN A 195 -14.42 -9.34 8.73
CA GLN A 195 -13.46 -9.13 9.82
C GLN A 195 -13.62 -7.73 10.42
N ALA A 196 -13.78 -6.72 9.57
CA ALA A 196 -13.98 -5.34 10.03
C ALA A 196 -15.30 -5.11 10.75
N ALA A 197 -16.33 -5.91 10.47
CA ALA A 197 -17.56 -5.90 11.26
C ALA A 197 -17.33 -6.29 12.74
N LYS A 198 -16.25 -6.99 13.05
CA LYS A 198 -15.86 -7.37 14.42
C LYS A 198 -14.84 -6.41 15.05
N TRP A 199 -14.44 -5.36 14.33
CA TRP A 199 -13.47 -4.41 14.85
C TRP A 199 -14.05 -3.56 15.98
N PRO A 200 -13.24 -3.23 17.00
CA PRO A 200 -13.64 -2.32 18.05
C PRO A 200 -14.01 -0.93 17.49
N ILE A 201 -14.93 -0.27 18.17
CA ILE A 201 -15.45 1.04 17.79
C ILE A 201 -14.90 2.09 18.75
N VAL A 202 -14.46 3.22 18.20
CA VAL A 202 -14.04 4.39 18.97
C VAL A 202 -14.67 5.66 18.41
N ALA A 203 -15.00 6.61 19.28
CA ALA A 203 -15.48 7.92 18.85
C ALA A 203 -14.35 8.71 18.18
N GLY A 204 -14.56 9.07 16.92
CA GLY A 204 -13.68 9.93 16.12
C GLY A 204 -14.33 11.27 15.79
N ARG A 205 -13.56 12.13 15.12
CA ARG A 205 -14.01 13.42 14.60
C ARG A 205 -13.60 13.57 13.14
N ILE A 206 -14.49 14.11 12.32
CA ILE A 206 -14.17 14.47 10.94
C ILE A 206 -13.36 15.77 10.94
N ASP A 207 -12.14 15.71 10.43
CA ASP A 207 -11.25 16.88 10.35
C ASP A 207 -11.46 17.63 9.03
N THR A 208 -11.72 16.92 7.94
CA THR A 208 -11.94 17.53 6.61
C THR A 208 -12.93 16.69 5.82
N SER A 209 -13.94 17.34 5.26
CA SER A 209 -14.93 16.71 4.39
C SER A 209 -15.10 17.54 3.12
N GLY A 210 -14.64 17.02 1.99
CA GLY A 210 -14.69 17.78 0.75
C GLY A 210 -14.57 16.94 -0.51
N LEU A 211 -14.77 17.59 -1.65
CA LEU A 211 -14.48 17.03 -2.95
C LEU A 211 -13.05 17.36 -3.33
N GLN A 212 -12.22 16.32 -3.48
CA GLN A 212 -10.89 16.46 -4.03
C GLN A 212 -10.98 16.40 -5.56
N ALA A 213 -10.51 17.44 -6.22
CA ALA A 213 -10.35 17.48 -7.67
C ALA A 213 -9.05 16.76 -8.06
N LEU A 214 -9.17 15.60 -8.67
CA LEU A 214 -8.07 14.82 -9.21
C LEU A 214 -7.87 15.22 -10.68
N ARG A 215 -6.63 15.55 -11.04
CA ARG A 215 -6.27 15.74 -12.46
C ARG A 215 -5.86 14.39 -13.03
N ASN A 216 -6.61 13.90 -14.00
CA ASN A 216 -6.23 12.72 -14.76
C ASN A 216 -5.55 13.15 -16.07
N HIS A 217 -4.37 12.60 -16.31
CA HIS A 217 -3.67 12.76 -17.57
C HIS A 217 -4.09 11.60 -18.48
N SER A 218 -4.83 11.90 -19.55
CA SER A 218 -5.11 10.88 -20.56
C SER A 218 -4.06 10.97 -21.67
N GLY A 219 -3.59 9.83 -22.17
CA GLY A 219 -2.55 9.74 -23.21
C GLY A 219 -2.87 10.48 -24.53
N TYR A 220 -4.10 10.99 -24.69
CA TYR A 220 -4.55 11.79 -25.84
C TYR A 220 -4.70 13.29 -25.50
N GLY A 221 -3.75 13.86 -24.75
CA GLY A 221 -3.51 15.31 -24.69
C GLY A 221 -4.56 16.18 -24.00
N ARG A 222 -5.62 15.61 -23.41
CA ARG A 222 -6.67 16.38 -22.71
C ARG A 222 -6.69 16.06 -21.22
N TRP A 223 -6.42 17.08 -20.41
CA TRP A 223 -6.60 17.05 -18.96
C TRP A 223 -8.09 16.86 -18.64
N ARG A 224 -8.42 15.82 -17.88
CA ARG A 224 -9.77 15.62 -17.35
C ARG A 224 -9.74 15.75 -15.83
N THR A 225 -10.53 16.67 -15.28
CA THR A 225 -10.74 16.75 -13.84
C THR A 225 -11.80 15.74 -13.42
N VAL A 226 -11.43 14.84 -12.52
CA VAL A 226 -12.33 13.87 -11.88
C VAL A 226 -12.45 14.27 -10.41
N PHE A 227 -13.63 14.12 -9.81
CA PHE A 227 -13.82 14.46 -8.40
C PHE A 227 -13.91 13.17 -7.57
N LYS A 228 -13.28 13.18 -6.40
CA LYS A 228 -13.35 12.11 -5.39
C LYS A 228 -13.80 12.72 -4.07
N SER A 229 -14.72 12.07 -3.36
CA SER A 229 -15.06 12.46 -1.99
C SER A 229 -13.88 12.10 -1.08
N ARG A 230 -13.27 13.09 -0.43
CA ARG A 230 -12.20 12.90 0.55
C ARG A 230 -12.75 13.28 1.92
N ILE A 231 -12.80 12.30 2.81
CA ILE A 231 -13.27 12.45 4.18
C ILE A 231 -12.13 12.00 5.07
N VAL A 232 -11.46 12.95 5.72
CA VAL A 232 -10.38 12.68 6.67
C VAL A 232 -10.95 12.79 8.07
N TYR A 233 -10.71 11.77 8.88
CA TYR A 233 -11.14 11.73 10.27
C TYR A 233 -9.98 11.31 11.17
N SER A 234 -10.01 11.81 12.40
CA SER A 234 -9.05 11.45 13.44
C SER A 234 -9.74 10.81 14.64
N TYR A 235 -9.00 9.92 15.28
CA TYR A 235 -9.46 9.12 16.41
C TYR A 235 -8.30 8.83 17.36
N GLY A 236 -8.63 8.60 18.63
CA GLY A 236 -7.65 8.33 19.68
C GLY A 236 -7.65 6.86 20.06
N VAL A 237 -6.48 6.20 20.02
CA VAL A 237 -6.31 4.82 20.49
C VAL A 237 -5.10 4.77 21.41
N ALA A 238 -5.28 4.25 22.63
CA ALA A 238 -4.21 4.10 23.63
C ALA A 238 -3.38 5.39 23.86
N GLY A 239 -4.03 6.55 23.85
CA GLY A 239 -3.37 7.85 24.06
C GLY A 239 -2.64 8.42 22.83
N GLN A 240 -2.65 7.73 21.69
CA GLN A 240 -2.12 8.20 20.41
C GLN A 240 -3.25 8.66 19.48
N ARG A 241 -2.99 9.70 18.68
CA ARG A 241 -3.94 10.21 17.69
C ARG A 241 -3.60 9.66 16.31
N TYR A 242 -4.53 8.92 15.73
CA TYR A 242 -4.45 8.38 14.37
C TYR A 242 -5.36 9.18 13.45
N SER A 243 -5.08 9.12 12.14
CA SER A 243 -5.96 9.67 11.11
C SER A 243 -6.10 8.70 9.95
N ALA A 244 -7.29 8.63 9.37
CA ALA A 244 -7.58 7.81 8.21
C ALA A 244 -8.55 8.54 7.29
N ASP A 245 -8.62 8.09 6.05
CA ASP A 245 -9.46 8.68 5.00
C ASP A 245 -10.37 7.67 4.30
N ARG A 246 -10.45 6.45 4.84
CA ARG A 246 -11.19 5.34 4.27
C ARG A 246 -12.59 5.26 4.86
N VAL A 247 -13.60 5.46 4.03
CA VAL A 247 -15.00 5.44 4.49
C VAL A 247 -15.57 4.01 4.44
N THR A 248 -15.39 3.29 3.33
CA THR A 248 -15.91 1.93 3.10
C THR A 248 -14.84 1.02 2.50
N PHE A 249 -15.02 -0.30 2.59
CA PHE A 249 -14.24 -1.26 1.80
C PHE A 249 -14.73 -1.30 0.34
N GLY A 250 -13.82 -1.61 -0.60
CA GLY A 250 -14.12 -1.70 -2.03
C GLY A 250 -13.79 -0.45 -2.84
N ALA A 251 -14.31 -0.41 -4.08
CA ALA A 251 -13.95 0.61 -5.05
C ALA A 251 -14.43 2.00 -4.58
N THR A 252 -13.50 2.96 -4.48
CA THR A 252 -13.90 4.35 -4.30
C THR A 252 -14.52 4.86 -5.59
N VAL A 253 -15.72 5.44 -5.50
CA VAL A 253 -16.42 5.98 -6.66
C VAL A 253 -15.70 7.25 -7.12
N THR A 254 -14.89 7.12 -8.16
CA THR A 254 -14.32 8.27 -8.89
C THR A 254 -15.24 8.55 -10.06
N ALA A 255 -15.84 9.74 -10.11
CA ALA A 255 -16.70 10.13 -11.24
C ALA A 255 -16.31 11.50 -11.79
N SER A 256 -16.54 11.67 -13.10
CA SER A 256 -16.29 12.94 -13.80
C SER A 256 -17.39 13.98 -13.54
N LEU A 257 -18.57 13.54 -13.09
CA LEU A 257 -19.66 14.42 -12.66
C LEU A 257 -19.61 14.62 -11.12
N PRO A 258 -19.38 15.85 -10.62
CA PRO A 258 -19.30 16.12 -9.18
C PRO A 258 -20.59 15.80 -8.43
N GLY A 259 -21.75 15.86 -9.09
CA GLY A 259 -23.06 15.53 -8.49
C GLY A 259 -23.23 14.06 -8.10
N LEU A 260 -22.53 13.13 -8.75
CA LEU A 260 -22.58 11.70 -8.43
C LEU A 260 -21.66 11.31 -7.26
N VAL A 261 -20.72 12.19 -6.90
CA VAL A 261 -19.70 11.95 -5.86
C VAL A 261 -19.99 12.76 -4.59
N GLY A 262 -20.64 13.92 -4.74
CA GLY A 262 -20.96 14.83 -3.63
C GLY A 262 -21.97 14.27 -2.60
N GLY A 263 -22.73 13.24 -2.94
CA GLY A 263 -23.72 12.65 -2.04
C GLY A 263 -23.12 12.12 -0.73
N GLN A 264 -21.91 11.56 -0.78
CA GLN A 264 -21.23 11.02 0.39
C GLN A 264 -20.62 12.13 1.26
N ALA A 265 -20.01 13.16 0.65
CA ALA A 265 -19.49 14.32 1.37
C ALA A 265 -20.59 15.13 2.10
N ARG A 266 -21.84 15.07 1.65
CA ARG A 266 -22.98 15.72 2.33
C ARG A 266 -23.41 15.03 3.62
N GLN A 267 -23.13 13.74 3.77
CA GLN A 267 -23.50 12.97 4.98
C GLN A 267 -22.51 13.16 6.12
N TYR A 268 -21.28 13.56 5.80
CA TYR A 268 -20.16 13.66 6.72
C TYR A 268 -19.67 15.10 6.77
N VAL A 269 -20.18 15.89 7.72
CA VAL A 269 -19.86 17.32 7.87
C VAL A 269 -18.60 17.50 8.72
N GLU A 270 -17.75 18.47 8.36
CA GLU A 270 -16.56 18.83 9.14
C GLU A 270 -16.91 19.08 10.61
N GLY A 271 -16.12 18.47 11.50
CA GLY A 271 -16.30 18.57 12.93
C GLY A 271 -17.36 17.65 13.55
N SER A 272 -18.13 16.90 12.75
CA SER A 272 -19.08 15.91 13.26
C SER A 272 -18.35 14.74 13.96
N LYS A 273 -19.03 14.16 14.96
CA LYS A 273 -18.56 12.94 15.65
C LYS A 273 -19.02 11.73 14.84
N VAL A 274 -18.11 10.78 14.65
CA VAL A 274 -18.38 9.54 13.90
C VAL A 274 -17.85 8.36 14.67
N ASP A 275 -18.52 7.23 14.52
CA ASP A 275 -18.05 5.95 15.03
C ASP A 275 -17.01 5.39 14.06
N VAL A 276 -15.79 5.19 14.56
CA VAL A 276 -14.66 4.70 13.78
C VAL A 276 -14.37 3.27 14.19
N HIS A 277 -14.45 2.36 13.22
CA HIS A 277 -14.01 0.98 13.38
C HIS A 277 -12.51 0.90 13.06
N TYR A 278 -11.69 0.48 14.01
CA TYR A 278 -10.24 0.40 13.81
C TYR A 278 -9.72 -1.04 13.98
N ASP A 279 -8.69 -1.40 13.22
CA ASP A 279 -8.03 -2.70 13.37
C ASP A 279 -7.22 -2.72 14.68
N PRO A 280 -7.51 -3.61 15.65
CA PRO A 280 -6.79 -3.67 16.91
C PRO A 280 -5.33 -4.12 16.76
N VAL A 281 -5.01 -4.88 15.71
CA VAL A 281 -3.63 -5.30 15.39
C VAL A 281 -2.87 -4.14 14.74
N ASN A 282 -3.56 -3.33 13.93
CA ASN A 282 -2.98 -2.18 13.26
C ASN A 282 -3.87 -0.93 13.37
N PRO A 283 -3.72 -0.13 14.46
CA PRO A 283 -4.56 1.04 14.69
C PRO A 283 -4.42 2.16 13.64
N GLY A 284 -3.49 2.07 12.69
CA GLY A 284 -3.42 2.98 11.54
C GLY A 284 -4.45 2.66 10.45
N SER A 285 -5.08 1.49 10.50
CA SER A 285 -6.13 1.05 9.58
C SER A 285 -7.49 1.20 10.24
N ALA A 286 -8.33 2.08 9.69
CA ALA A 286 -9.69 2.27 10.17
C ALA A 286 -10.67 2.48 9.01
N VAL A 287 -11.95 2.25 9.29
CA VAL A 287 -13.07 2.49 8.39
C VAL A 287 -14.26 3.07 9.15
N LEU A 288 -15.11 3.84 8.47
CA LEU A 288 -16.37 4.35 9.03
C LEU A 288 -17.52 3.36 8.83
N GLU A 289 -17.57 2.69 7.69
CA GLU A 289 -18.63 1.76 7.32
C GLU A 289 -18.04 0.39 6.98
N CYS A 290 -18.40 -0.63 7.76
CA CYS A 290 -18.02 -2.04 7.51
C CYS A 290 -18.85 -2.68 6.39
N ARG A 291 -18.99 -2.00 5.24
CA ARG A 291 -19.69 -2.51 4.05
C ARG A 291 -18.78 -2.44 2.83
N VAL A 292 -18.84 -3.47 1.99
CA VAL A 292 -18.23 -3.45 0.66
C VAL A 292 -19.21 -2.82 -0.34
N ARG A 293 -18.83 -1.69 -0.96
CA ARG A 293 -19.58 -1.13 -2.10
C ARG A 293 -19.07 -1.70 -3.42
N GLY A 294 -19.98 -1.92 -4.37
CA GLY A 294 -19.65 -2.35 -5.73
C GLY A 294 -19.38 -3.84 -5.92
N LEU A 295 -19.64 -4.67 -4.90
CA LEU A 295 -19.42 -6.12 -4.96
C LEU A 295 -20.16 -6.74 -6.16
N GLY A 296 -21.43 -6.37 -6.38
CA GLY A 296 -22.26 -6.86 -7.48
C GLY A 296 -21.66 -6.64 -8.88
N LEU A 297 -21.01 -5.49 -9.09
CA LEU A 297 -20.35 -5.19 -10.37
C LEU A 297 -19.14 -6.12 -10.60
N LEU A 298 -18.37 -6.43 -9.55
CA LEU A 298 -17.25 -7.39 -9.64
C LEU A 298 -17.75 -8.79 -10.03
N TRP A 299 -18.88 -9.24 -9.46
CA TRP A 299 -19.49 -10.53 -9.82
C TRP A 299 -19.94 -10.55 -11.28
N ILE A 300 -20.59 -9.48 -11.76
CA ILE A 300 -21.04 -9.37 -13.16
C ILE A 300 -19.85 -9.35 -14.12
N CYS A 301 -18.82 -8.56 -13.83
CA CYS A 301 -17.60 -8.53 -14.64
C CYS A 301 -16.90 -9.89 -14.67
N SER A 302 -16.76 -10.55 -13.52
CA SER A 302 -16.19 -11.90 -13.44
C SER A 302 -16.98 -12.90 -14.29
N ALA A 303 -18.31 -12.91 -14.17
CA ALA A 303 -19.18 -13.77 -14.96
C ALA A 303 -19.06 -13.49 -16.46
N GLY A 304 -18.96 -12.23 -16.87
CA GLY A 304 -18.74 -11.83 -18.27
C GLY A 304 -17.41 -12.33 -18.83
N PHE A 305 -16.32 -12.20 -18.07
CA PHE A 305 -15.00 -12.71 -18.47
C PHE A 305 -14.97 -14.24 -18.57
N LEU A 306 -15.56 -14.94 -17.60
CA LEU A 306 -15.65 -16.40 -17.62
C LEU A 306 -16.54 -16.91 -18.77
N GLY A 307 -17.67 -16.25 -19.03
CA GLY A 307 -18.55 -16.57 -20.16
C GLY A 307 -17.88 -16.31 -21.52
N GLY A 308 -17.16 -15.20 -21.66
CA GLY A 308 -16.38 -14.90 -22.86
C GLY A 308 -15.26 -15.94 -23.11
N ALA A 309 -14.59 -16.41 -22.06
CA ALA A 309 -13.61 -17.48 -22.16
C ALA A 309 -14.24 -18.78 -22.70
N ALA A 310 -15.41 -19.17 -22.18
CA ALA A 310 -16.13 -20.37 -22.61
C ALA A 310 -16.61 -20.27 -24.08
N PHE A 311 -17.13 -19.11 -24.49
CA PHE A 311 -17.56 -18.85 -25.87
C PHE A 311 -16.40 -18.91 -26.87
N LEU A 312 -15.24 -18.33 -26.51
CA LEU A 312 -14.07 -18.32 -27.41
C LEU A 312 -13.53 -19.73 -27.70
N VAL A 313 -13.68 -20.64 -26.74
CA VAL A 313 -13.28 -22.05 -26.84
C VAL A 313 -14.38 -22.91 -27.48
N GLY A 314 -15.62 -22.41 -27.56
CA GLY A 314 -16.75 -23.10 -28.15
C GLY A 314 -17.45 -24.09 -27.21
N LEU A 315 -17.33 -23.88 -25.89
CA LEU A 315 -18.03 -24.67 -24.87
C LEU A 315 -19.49 -24.23 -24.66
N VAL A 316 -19.86 -23.04 -25.16
CA VAL A 316 -21.18 -22.41 -25.10
C VAL A 316 -21.48 -21.73 -26.43
#